data_AF-A0A839WCJ9-F1
#
_entry.id   AF-A0A839WCJ9-F1
#
_cell.length_a   1.000
_cell.length_b   1.000
_cell.length_c   1.000
_cell.angle_alpha   90.00
_cell.angle_beta   90.00
_cell.angle_gamma   90.00
#
_symmetry.space_group_name_H-M   'P 1'
#
loop_
_entity.id
_entity.type
_entity.pdbx_description
1 polymer ?
#
loop_
_entity_poly.entity_id
_entity_poly.type
_entity_poly.pdbx_seq_one_letter_code
_entity_poly.pdbx_strand_id
1 'polypeptide(L)'
;MFKKQAQLTDYINSLIGKPLQYGIVDCNIATLKVVDILFDTDYHDKIFQKYTDAKSGYALAKKEIGYTNAVDFLKKYYQETDIPSDGGLTIKKIKAGRLNEYHIGIVYSGFVLALKDGVFQMVPLFDTEYDLLLGVK
;
A
#
# COMPACT_ATOMS: atom_id res chain seq x y z
N MET A 1 -19.74 6.60 2.35
CA MET A 1 -18.85 6.32 3.49
C MET A 1 -18.85 4.83 3.86
N PHE A 2 -19.98 4.24 4.29
CA PHE A 2 -20.05 2.82 4.69
C PHE A 2 -19.63 1.79 3.62
N LYS A 3 -19.98 2.00 2.35
CA LYS A 3 -19.61 1.06 1.27
C LYS A 3 -18.09 0.93 1.11
N LYS A 4 -17.36 2.06 1.05
CA LYS A 4 -15.90 2.06 0.91
C LYS A 4 -15.23 1.44 2.12
N GLN A 5 -15.75 1.71 3.32
CA GLN A 5 -15.22 1.10 4.54
C GLN A 5 -15.40 -0.43 4.54
N ALA A 6 -16.56 -0.95 4.16
CA ALA A 6 -16.79 -2.39 4.01
C ALA A 6 -15.85 -3.01 2.95
N GLN A 7 -15.68 -2.36 1.80
CA GLN A 7 -14.74 -2.82 0.77
C GLN A 7 -13.29 -2.86 1.26
N LEU A 8 -12.86 -1.88 2.07
CA LEU A 8 -11.54 -1.89 2.71
C LEU A 8 -11.43 -3.04 3.71
N THR A 9 -12.43 -3.25 4.57
CA THR A 9 -12.46 -4.36 5.52
C THR A 9 -12.33 -5.71 4.82
N ASP A 10 -13.15 -5.94 3.81
CA ASP A 10 -13.16 -7.19 3.03
C ASP A 10 -11.80 -7.41 2.36
N TYR A 11 -11.22 -6.34 1.78
CA TYR A 11 -9.94 -6.44 1.12
C TYR A 11 -8.80 -6.73 2.10
N ILE A 12 -8.72 -6.01 3.21
CA ILE A 12 -7.71 -6.23 4.26
C ILE A 12 -7.81 -7.66 4.78
N ASN A 13 -9.01 -8.12 5.11
CA ASN A 13 -9.26 -9.49 5.58
C ASN A 13 -8.83 -10.55 4.56
N SER A 14 -8.95 -10.27 3.25
CA SER A 14 -8.51 -11.19 2.20
C SER A 14 -6.99 -11.39 2.14
N LEU A 15 -6.22 -10.41 2.65
CA LEU A 15 -4.76 -10.41 2.63
C LEU A 15 -4.15 -11.01 3.91
N ILE A 16 -4.84 -10.94 5.05
CA ILE A 16 -4.32 -11.46 6.32
C ILE A 16 -3.95 -12.95 6.19
N GLY A 17 -2.74 -13.29 6.62
CA GLY A 17 -2.19 -14.65 6.57
C GLY A 17 -1.71 -15.08 5.18
N LYS A 18 -1.85 -14.25 4.14
CA LYS A 18 -1.33 -14.56 2.81
C LYS A 18 0.18 -14.30 2.75
N PRO A 19 0.96 -15.20 2.11
CA PRO A 19 2.37 -14.98 1.89
C PRO A 19 2.61 -13.89 0.84
N LEU A 20 3.78 -13.27 0.90
CA LEU A 20 4.25 -12.35 -0.16
C LEU A 20 4.25 -13.07 -1.51
N GLN A 21 3.54 -12.51 -2.48
CA GLN A 21 3.58 -12.91 -3.88
C GLN A 21 3.58 -11.66 -4.75
N TYR A 22 4.72 -11.34 -5.35
CA TYR A 22 4.85 -10.18 -6.24
C TYR A 22 3.80 -10.23 -7.36
N GLY A 23 3.14 -9.10 -7.57
CA GLY A 23 2.08 -8.93 -8.56
C GLY A 23 0.71 -9.39 -8.11
N ILE A 24 0.57 -10.03 -6.94
CA ILE A 24 -0.72 -10.53 -6.43
C ILE A 24 -0.99 -10.09 -5.00
N VAL A 25 -0.05 -10.37 -4.11
CA VAL A 25 -0.12 -10.09 -2.68
C VAL A 25 1.20 -9.47 -2.26
N ASP A 26 1.33 -8.17 -2.51
CA ASP A 26 2.47 -7.36 -2.09
C ASP A 26 2.00 -5.93 -1.73
N CYS A 27 2.89 -5.15 -1.13
CA CYS A 27 2.54 -3.82 -0.61
C CYS A 27 2.11 -2.85 -1.72
N ASN A 28 2.64 -2.96 -2.94
CA ASN A 28 2.25 -2.09 -4.05
C ASN A 28 0.86 -2.46 -4.55
N ILE A 29 0.58 -3.74 -4.78
CA ILE A 29 -0.76 -4.22 -5.17
C ILE A 29 -1.79 -3.83 -4.13
N ALA A 30 -1.49 -4.06 -2.84
CA ALA A 30 -2.37 -3.70 -1.74
C ALA A 30 -2.67 -2.20 -1.72
N THR A 31 -1.64 -1.37 -1.88
CA THR A 31 -1.79 0.09 -1.92
C THR A 31 -2.63 0.54 -3.11
N LEU A 32 -2.37 0.01 -4.31
CA LEU A 32 -3.15 0.36 -5.50
C LEU A 32 -4.63 -0.01 -5.35
N LYS A 33 -4.93 -1.16 -4.73
CA LYS A 33 -6.33 -1.55 -4.50
C LYS A 33 -7.03 -0.63 -3.51
N VAL A 34 -6.35 -0.21 -2.45
CA VAL A 34 -6.88 0.79 -1.50
C VAL A 34 -7.15 2.11 -2.21
N VAL A 35 -6.25 2.56 -3.08
CA VAL A 35 -6.46 3.76 -3.89
C VAL A 35 -7.68 3.60 -4.81
N ASP A 36 -7.82 2.47 -5.49
CA ASP A 36 -9.00 2.21 -6.34
C ASP A 36 -10.30 2.21 -5.54
N ILE A 37 -10.32 1.61 -4.34
CA ILE A 37 -11.50 1.63 -3.46
C ILE A 37 -11.84 3.05 -2.99
N LEU A 38 -10.84 3.83 -2.60
CA LEU A 38 -11.04 5.14 -1.98
C LEU A 38 -11.32 6.25 -2.99
N PHE A 39 -10.70 6.20 -4.17
CA PHE A 39 -10.74 7.28 -5.16
C PHE A 39 -11.35 6.87 -6.50
N ASP A 40 -11.97 5.67 -6.55
CA ASP A 40 -12.68 5.15 -7.72
C ASP A 40 -11.81 5.12 -8.99
N THR A 41 -10.53 4.73 -8.82
CA THR A 41 -9.54 4.54 -9.90
C THR A 41 -9.46 3.08 -10.35
N ASP A 42 -8.61 2.79 -11.35
CA ASP A 42 -8.42 1.47 -11.96
C ASP A 42 -6.94 1.01 -12.00
N TYR A 43 -6.11 1.55 -11.11
CA TYR A 43 -4.67 1.30 -11.13
C TYR A 43 -4.31 -0.14 -10.75
N HIS A 44 -5.02 -0.72 -9.79
CA HIS A 44 -4.81 -2.11 -9.40
C HIS A 44 -5.06 -3.02 -10.61
N ASP A 45 -6.17 -2.84 -11.31
CA ASP A 45 -6.57 -3.71 -12.43
C ASP A 45 -5.60 -3.60 -13.63
N LYS A 46 -4.97 -2.44 -13.78
CA LYS A 46 -3.89 -2.23 -14.77
C LYS A 46 -2.62 -3.00 -14.46
N ILE A 47 -2.35 -3.34 -13.20
CA ILE A 47 -1.05 -3.85 -12.73
C ILE A 47 -1.13 -5.29 -12.20
N PHE A 48 -2.27 -5.69 -11.64
CA PHE A 48 -2.49 -6.98 -10.98
C PHE A 48 -2.13 -8.17 -11.89
N GLN A 49 -1.36 -9.11 -11.35
CA GLN A 49 -0.85 -10.32 -12.00
C GLN A 49 0.05 -10.11 -13.22
N LYS A 50 0.59 -8.90 -13.43
CA LYS A 50 1.42 -8.58 -14.61
C LYS A 50 2.91 -8.42 -14.32
N TYR A 51 3.35 -8.74 -13.11
CA TYR A 51 4.77 -8.79 -12.74
C TYR A 51 5.03 -9.86 -11.68
N THR A 52 6.29 -10.27 -11.54
CA THR A 52 6.71 -11.34 -10.61
C THR A 52 7.89 -10.94 -9.73
N ASP A 53 8.41 -9.73 -9.89
CA ASP A 53 9.51 -9.19 -9.10
C ASP A 53 9.39 -7.65 -9.00
N ALA A 54 10.08 -7.06 -8.02
CA ALA A 54 10.01 -5.62 -7.77
C ALA A 54 10.46 -4.77 -8.97
N LYS A 55 11.51 -5.18 -9.69
CA LYS A 55 12.08 -4.41 -10.81
C LYS A 55 11.10 -4.36 -11.99
N SER A 56 10.50 -5.49 -12.35
CA SER A 56 9.47 -5.54 -13.40
C SER A 56 8.20 -4.80 -12.97
N GLY A 57 7.82 -4.86 -11.68
CA GLY A 57 6.73 -4.08 -11.11
C GLY A 57 6.91 -2.56 -11.27
N TYR A 58 8.08 -2.02 -10.94
CA TYR A 58 8.38 -0.59 -11.12
C TYR A 58 8.33 -0.16 -12.60
N ALA A 59 8.89 -0.98 -13.50
CA ALA A 59 8.87 -0.69 -14.93
C ALA A 59 7.43 -0.67 -15.48
N LEU A 60 6.60 -1.61 -15.03
CA LEU A 60 5.19 -1.68 -15.40
C LEU A 60 4.40 -0.50 -14.84
N ALA A 61 4.61 -0.13 -13.57
CA ALA A 61 3.95 1.02 -12.96
C ALA A 61 4.26 2.32 -13.73
N LYS A 62 5.51 2.52 -14.14
CA LYS A 62 5.88 3.67 -14.98
C LYS A 62 5.11 3.68 -16.30
N LYS A 63 4.96 2.52 -16.95
CA LYS A 63 4.34 2.37 -18.26
C LYS A 63 2.81 2.53 -18.21
N GLU A 64 2.16 1.83 -17.28
CA GLU A 64 0.70 1.67 -17.27
C GLU A 64 -0.01 2.74 -16.43
N ILE A 65 0.64 3.25 -15.38
CA ILE A 65 0.03 4.24 -14.47
C ILE A 65 0.82 5.55 -14.38
N GLY A 66 2.01 5.63 -14.98
CA GLY A 66 2.76 6.87 -15.17
C GLY A 66 3.68 7.26 -14.01
N TYR A 67 3.93 6.37 -13.04
CA TYR A 67 4.68 6.71 -11.83
C TYR A 67 5.95 5.91 -11.65
N THR A 68 7.04 6.60 -11.30
CA THR A 68 8.36 6.01 -10.99
C THR A 68 8.67 5.99 -9.49
N ASN A 69 7.82 6.63 -8.68
CA ASN A 69 8.00 6.79 -7.24
C ASN A 69 6.63 6.68 -6.55
N ALA A 70 6.51 5.76 -5.61
CA ALA A 70 5.27 5.51 -4.88
C ALA A 70 4.83 6.71 -4.03
N VAL A 71 5.77 7.43 -3.40
CA VAL A 71 5.44 8.61 -2.59
C VAL A 71 4.87 9.73 -3.45
N ASP A 72 5.47 10.00 -4.62
CA ASP A 72 4.98 11.04 -5.53
C ASP A 72 3.58 10.69 -6.07
N PHE A 73 3.33 9.41 -6.36
CA PHE A 73 2.00 8.90 -6.69
C PHE A 73 1.00 9.15 -5.57
N LEU A 74 1.34 8.74 -4.34
CA LEU A 74 0.45 8.85 -3.18
C LEU A 74 0.13 10.29 -2.82
N LYS A 75 1.07 11.23 -3.00
CA LYS A 75 0.83 12.67 -2.76
C LYS A 75 -0.31 13.26 -3.60
N LYS A 76 -0.77 12.61 -4.67
CA LYS A 76 -1.97 13.02 -5.41
C LYS A 76 -3.25 12.83 -4.58
N TYR A 77 -3.31 11.77 -3.78
CA TYR A 77 -4.52 11.29 -3.10
C TYR A 77 -4.47 11.45 -1.58
N TYR A 78 -3.26 11.52 -1.03
CA TYR A 78 -3.00 11.60 0.39
C TYR A 78 -2.21 12.85 0.76
N GLN A 79 -2.29 13.21 2.04
CA GLN A 79 -1.52 14.28 2.67
C GLN A 79 -0.78 13.73 3.89
N GLU A 80 0.39 14.28 4.18
CA GLU A 80 1.12 13.95 5.42
C GLU A 80 0.29 14.39 6.63
N THR A 81 0.28 13.57 7.67
CA THR A 81 -0.53 13.79 8.88
C THR A 81 0.08 13.09 10.08
N ASP A 82 -0.27 13.56 11.28
CA ASP A 82 0.04 12.89 12.55
C ASP A 82 -1.16 12.09 13.11
N ILE A 83 -2.32 12.16 12.44
CA ILE A 83 -3.57 11.53 12.90
C ILE A 83 -3.86 10.30 12.03
N PRO A 84 -3.82 9.08 12.58
CA PRO A 84 -4.13 7.88 11.81
C PRO A 84 -5.62 7.83 11.44
N SER A 85 -5.91 7.27 10.26
CA SER A 85 -7.26 7.08 9.75
C SER A 85 -7.36 5.78 8.96
N ASP A 86 -8.57 5.20 8.91
CA ASP A 86 -8.84 4.02 8.09
C ASP A 86 -8.58 4.32 6.61
N GLY A 87 -7.77 3.48 5.97
CA GLY A 87 -7.33 3.68 4.59
C GLY A 87 -6.15 4.65 4.46
N GLY A 88 -5.65 5.22 5.56
CA GLY A 88 -4.35 5.88 5.61
C GLY A 88 -3.20 4.91 5.40
N LEU A 89 -1.99 5.44 5.24
CA LEU A 89 -0.81 4.65 4.90
C LEU A 89 0.38 5.02 5.80
N THR A 90 1.11 4.01 6.26
CA THR A 90 2.46 4.20 6.81
C THR A 90 3.48 3.96 5.70
N ILE A 91 4.57 4.73 5.71
CA ILE A 91 5.68 4.56 4.77
C ILE A 91 6.97 4.43 5.55
N LYS A 92 7.65 3.29 5.41
CA LYS A 92 9.03 3.08 5.85
C LYS A 92 9.95 3.17 4.64
N LYS A 93 10.98 4.00 4.74
CA LYS A 93 12.01 4.20 3.74
C LYS A 93 13.21 3.33 4.09
N ILE A 94 13.55 2.42 3.19
CA ILE A 94 14.70 1.54 3.33
C ILE A 94 15.76 1.98 2.33
N LYS A 95 16.97 2.23 2.84
CA LYS A 95 18.10 2.61 1.99
C LYS A 95 18.64 1.37 1.29
N ALA A 96 18.44 1.29 -0.02
CA ALA A 96 18.91 0.20 -0.88
C ALA A 96 20.03 0.72 -1.81
N GLY A 97 21.24 0.82 -1.28
CA GLY A 97 22.38 1.39 -2.00
C GLY A 97 22.19 2.88 -2.30
N ARG A 98 22.12 3.24 -3.60
CA ARG A 98 21.84 4.62 -4.06
C ARG A 98 20.35 4.95 -4.16
N LEU A 99 19.48 3.94 -4.08
CA LEU A 99 18.04 4.11 -4.22
C LEU A 99 17.36 3.97 -2.85
N ASN A 100 16.15 4.51 -2.77
CA ASN A 100 15.28 4.30 -1.62
C ASN A 100 14.18 3.33 -2.05
N GLU A 101 14.02 2.25 -1.29
CA GLU A 101 12.86 1.38 -1.36
C GLU A 101 11.84 1.86 -0.32
N TYR A 102 10.56 1.74 -0.64
CA TYR A 102 9.48 2.15 0.25
C TYR A 102 8.63 0.94 0.59
N HIS A 103 8.47 0.67 1.87
CA HIS A 103 7.54 -0.33 2.39
C HIS A 103 6.31 0.41 2.88
N ILE A 104 5.15 0.02 2.34
CA ILE A 104 3.88 0.70 2.60
C ILE A 104 2.99 -0.24 3.41
N GLY A 105 2.48 0.26 4.53
CA GLY A 105 1.47 -0.40 5.35
C GLY A 105 0.13 0.31 5.25
N ILE A 106 -0.98 -0.44 5.33
CA ILE A 106 -2.33 0.14 5.28
C ILE A 106 -2.87 0.28 6.70
N VAL A 107 -3.19 1.50 7.11
CA VAL A 107 -3.74 1.80 8.43
C VAL A 107 -5.23 1.46 8.44
N TYR A 108 -5.65 0.70 9.45
CA TYR A 108 -7.05 0.36 9.67
C TYR A 108 -7.32 0.03 11.15
N SER A 109 -8.28 0.72 11.75
CA SER A 109 -8.73 0.52 13.14
C SER A 109 -7.60 0.53 14.19
N GLY A 110 -6.59 1.38 13.99
CA GLY A 110 -5.42 1.48 14.89
C GLY A 110 -4.35 0.41 14.67
N PHE A 111 -4.49 -0.42 13.64
CA PHE A 111 -3.51 -1.39 13.19
C PHE A 111 -2.98 -1.02 11.81
N VAL A 112 -1.88 -1.67 11.41
CA VAL A 112 -1.26 -1.58 10.09
C VAL A 112 -1.24 -2.97 9.48
N LEU A 113 -1.86 -3.14 8.31
CA LEU A 113 -1.63 -4.31 7.48
C LEU A 113 -0.23 -4.19 6.87
N ALA A 114 0.69 -5.04 7.30
CA ALA A 114 2.08 -5.04 6.85
C ALA A 114 2.58 -6.46 6.61
N LEU A 115 3.65 -6.58 5.80
CA LEU A 115 4.35 -7.84 5.63
C LEU A 115 5.28 -8.08 6.82
N LYS A 116 5.05 -9.16 7.56
CA LYS A 116 5.88 -9.59 8.69
C LYS A 116 6.15 -11.09 8.58
N ASP A 117 7.42 -11.47 8.67
CA ASP A 117 7.87 -12.85 8.53
C ASP A 117 7.37 -13.53 7.22
N GLY A 118 7.32 -12.75 6.14
CA GLY A 118 6.91 -13.21 4.81
C GLY A 118 5.39 -13.36 4.61
N VAL A 119 4.56 -13.01 5.60
CA VAL A 119 3.10 -13.04 5.50
C VAL A 119 2.47 -11.71 5.91
N PHE A 120 1.31 -11.39 5.35
CA PHE A 120 0.58 -10.18 5.71
C PHE A 120 -0.12 -10.34 7.05
N GLN A 121 0.08 -9.39 7.96
CA GLN A 121 -0.46 -9.41 9.32
C GLN A 121 -0.95 -8.01 9.71
N MET A 122 -1.95 -7.96 10.61
CA MET A 122 -2.32 -6.73 11.29
C MET A 122 -1.39 -6.54 12.49
N VAL A 123 -0.56 -5.50 12.44
CA VAL A 123 0.36 -5.12 13.52
C VAL A 123 -0.17 -3.85 14.18
N PRO A 124 -0.12 -3.70 15.52
CA PRO A 124 -0.53 -2.44 16.13
C PRO A 124 0.26 -1.26 15.57
N LEU A 125 -0.43 -0.15 15.27
CA LEU A 125 0.22 1.03 14.69
C LEU A 125 1.33 1.57 15.60
N PHE A 126 1.11 1.56 16.91
CA PHE A 126 2.11 2.04 17.89
C PHE A 126 3.38 1.17 17.95
N ASP A 127 3.30 -0.10 17.50
CA ASP A 127 4.44 -1.02 17.41
C ASP A 127 5.06 -1.03 16.01
N THR A 128 4.55 -0.22 15.07
CA THR A 128 5.00 -0.18 13.69
C THR A 128 5.97 0.98 13.48
N GLU A 129 7.19 0.69 13.04
CA GLU A 129 8.12 1.74 12.63
C GLU A 129 7.79 2.30 11.24
N TYR A 130 7.72 3.62 11.11
CA TYR A 130 7.53 4.31 9.84
C TYR A 130 8.20 5.69 9.84
N ASP A 131 8.50 6.22 8.66
CA ASP A 131 9.07 7.56 8.48
C ASP A 131 7.99 8.61 8.16
N LEU A 132 6.90 8.19 7.50
CA LEU A 132 5.77 9.05 7.17
C LEU A 132 4.44 8.36 7.47
N LEU A 133 3.47 9.15 7.91
CA LEU A 133 2.06 8.77 8.00
C LEU A 133 1.26 9.65 7.02
N LEU A 134 0.48 8.99 6.17
CA LEU A 134 -0.33 9.63 5.14
C LEU A 134 -1.82 9.41 5.44
N GLY A 135 -2.59 10.50 5.49
CA GLY A 135 -4.04 10.51 5.61
C GLY A 135 -4.71 10.80 4.28
N VAL A 136 -5.94 10.30 4.10
CA VAL A 136 -6.78 10.59 2.93
C VAL A 136 -7.08 12.09 2.86
N LYS A 137 -6.99 12.68 1.66
CA LYS A 137 -7.34 14.08 1.39
C LYS A 137 -8.84 14.32 1.32
#